data_AF-A0A7X9PE75-F1
#
_entry.id   AF-A0A7X9PE75-F1
#
_cell.length_a   1.000
_cell.length_b   1.000
_cell.length_c   1.000
_cell.angle_alpha   90.00
_cell.angle_beta   90.00
_cell.angle_gamma   90.00
#
_symmetry.space_group_name_H-M   'P 1'
#
loop_
_entity.id
_entity.type
_entity.pdbx_description
1 polymer ?
#
loop_
_entity_poly.entity_id
_entity_poly.type
_entity_poly.pdbx_seq_one_letter_code
_entity_poly.pdbx_strand_id
1 'polypeptide(L)'
;MEAYMKPYEDTHLRQRVGAIIERQKQGKIVIAAYEDGSGLPTRQDLPTIKAAQYPHDYAVGDCGYLDYDSQLGAYIFTQKPGTDLPKVLAHYQPLALGEATVQLANRQATIRVNDTEITFTGVPVWEPAYNLLKEINSELARANAGVIVWKINWDEQGADLQNRLFQGAAPRLRNGQALVHLTGFAYDEDHTLVYAGAVGYKTSLESIRATLMTSKPLTLVHDQQDVYLSSLDRYEQVWQALPEYTSHHTAYVARQALPGKWDPEDPYGYLLVFQSTDEPKQEMLRLFPERLKEALEIPVLDDWSVALWKAAKDQGYIRDLVTAGDCLKGFRLHLKADWHGLITEMLKEETITL
;
A
#
# COMPACT_ATOMS: atom_id res chain seq x y z
N MET A 1 -13.72 5.91 -21.59
CA MET A 1 -12.72 5.54 -20.57
C MET A 1 -13.21 6.15 -19.27
N GLU A 2 -13.85 5.38 -18.40
CA GLU A 2 -14.23 5.87 -17.07
C GLU A 2 -12.95 6.06 -16.25
N ALA A 3 -12.81 7.21 -15.58
CA ALA A 3 -11.71 7.44 -14.65
C ALA A 3 -11.82 6.45 -13.49
N TYR A 4 -10.77 5.66 -13.27
CA TYR A 4 -10.73 4.66 -12.20
C TYR A 4 -10.68 5.33 -10.81
N MET A 5 -10.07 6.50 -10.71
CA MET A 5 -9.94 7.26 -9.48
C MET A 5 -10.76 8.56 -9.50
N LYS A 6 -11.71 8.66 -8.57
CA LYS A 6 -12.46 9.90 -8.34
C LYS A 6 -11.56 10.94 -7.69
N PRO A 7 -11.71 12.23 -8.03
CA PRO A 7 -11.05 13.31 -7.31
C PRO A 7 -11.36 13.25 -5.82
N TYR A 8 -10.36 13.57 -5.00
CA TYR A 8 -10.52 13.67 -3.55
C TYR A 8 -10.61 15.15 -3.16
N GLU A 9 -11.58 15.49 -2.30
CA GLU A 9 -11.80 16.85 -1.82
C GLU A 9 -11.91 16.88 -0.29
N ASP A 10 -11.13 17.75 0.34
CA ASP A 10 -11.30 18.10 1.75
C ASP A 10 -12.02 19.45 1.85
N THR A 11 -13.36 19.39 1.87
CA THR A 11 -14.22 20.57 1.92
C THR A 11 -14.11 21.33 3.23
N HIS A 12 -13.82 20.63 4.34
CA HIS A 12 -13.62 21.24 5.64
C HIS A 12 -12.32 22.05 5.67
N LEU A 13 -11.22 21.48 5.16
CA LEU A 13 -9.96 22.19 4.99
C LEU A 13 -10.13 23.41 4.09
N ARG A 14 -10.81 23.27 2.95
CA ARG A 14 -11.10 24.38 2.03
C ARG A 14 -11.83 25.54 2.71
N GLN A 15 -12.88 25.25 3.48
CA GLN A 15 -13.66 26.27 4.19
C GLN A 15 -12.82 26.98 5.26
N ARG A 16 -12.10 26.21 6.08
CA ARG A 16 -11.24 26.74 7.16
C ARG A 16 -10.15 27.65 6.60
N VAL A 17 -9.41 27.19 5.60
CA VAL A 17 -8.33 27.96 4.97
C VAL A 17 -8.89 29.15 4.18
N GLY A 18 -10.05 29.01 3.54
CA GLY A 18 -10.73 30.11 2.87
C GLY A 18 -11.02 31.28 3.83
N ALA A 19 -11.50 31.00 5.04
CA ALA A 19 -11.72 32.03 6.05
C ALA A 19 -10.41 32.74 6.47
N ILE A 20 -9.31 31.99 6.61
CA ILE A 20 -7.97 32.55 6.91
C ILE A 20 -7.53 33.49 5.78
N ILE A 21 -7.65 33.06 4.52
CA ILE A 21 -7.26 33.84 3.34
C ILE A 21 -8.02 35.18 3.29
N GLU A 22 -9.32 35.18 3.58
CA GLU A 22 -10.11 36.42 3.60
C GLU A 22 -9.61 37.42 4.66
N ARG A 23 -9.14 36.93 5.82
CA ARG A 23 -8.52 37.81 6.83
C ARG A 23 -7.14 38.30 6.39
N GLN A 24 -6.35 37.46 5.73
CA GLN A 24 -5.06 37.86 5.16
C GLN A 24 -5.22 38.93 4.08
N LYS A 25 -6.25 38.84 3.23
CA LYS A 25 -6.59 39.89 2.24
C LYS A 25 -6.93 41.24 2.88
N GLN A 26 -7.41 41.24 4.12
CA GLN A 26 -7.64 42.46 4.92
C GLN A 26 -6.35 42.99 5.57
N GLY A 27 -5.18 42.41 5.26
CA GLY A 27 -3.89 42.77 5.83
C GLY A 27 -3.65 42.23 7.23
N LYS A 28 -4.43 41.24 7.69
CA LYS A 28 -4.23 40.62 9.00
C LYS A 28 -3.20 39.49 8.92
N ILE A 29 -2.34 39.40 9.94
CA ILE A 29 -1.43 38.27 10.12
C ILE A 29 -2.12 37.25 11.02
N VAL A 30 -2.39 36.07 10.48
CA VAL A 30 -3.06 34.97 11.20
C VAL A 30 -2.02 33.98 11.72
N ILE A 31 -2.16 33.60 12.99
CA ILE A 31 -1.30 32.68 13.72
C ILE A 31 -2.13 31.49 14.21
N ALA A 32 -1.70 30.27 13.88
CA ALA A 32 -2.40 29.07 14.32
C ALA A 32 -2.27 28.88 15.85
N ALA A 33 -3.37 28.45 16.49
CA ALA A 33 -3.37 28.20 17.94
C ALA A 33 -2.48 27.01 18.32
N TYR A 34 -2.39 26.02 17.43
CA TYR A 34 -1.57 24.82 17.53
C TYR A 34 -1.18 24.36 16.11
N GLU A 35 -0.24 23.42 16.00
CA GLU A 35 0.13 22.83 14.72
C GLU A 35 -1.05 22.04 14.14
N ASP A 36 -1.62 22.54 13.04
CA ASP A 36 -2.90 22.06 12.48
C ASP A 36 -2.82 21.73 10.99
N GLY A 37 -1.60 21.68 10.45
CA GLY A 37 -1.31 21.40 9.04
C GLY A 37 -1.66 22.54 8.07
N SER A 38 -2.03 23.73 8.56
CA SER A 38 -2.31 24.91 7.71
C SER A 38 -1.06 25.59 7.14
N GLY A 39 0.14 25.22 7.61
CA GLY A 39 1.39 25.87 7.28
C GLY A 39 1.55 27.30 7.84
N LEU A 40 0.59 27.77 8.64
CA LEU A 40 0.72 29.03 9.36
C LEU A 40 1.74 28.92 10.49
N PRO A 41 2.45 30.01 10.82
CA PRO A 41 3.17 30.10 12.08
C PRO A 41 2.23 29.83 13.24
N THR A 42 2.71 29.04 14.21
CA THR A 42 1.98 28.70 15.41
C THR A 42 2.37 29.63 16.55
N ARG A 43 1.58 29.58 17.63
CA ARG A 43 1.91 30.24 18.89
C ARG A 43 3.30 29.84 19.44
N GLN A 44 3.77 28.63 19.14
CA GLN A 44 5.06 28.13 19.64
C GLN A 44 6.26 28.73 18.88
N ASP A 45 6.03 29.20 17.65
CA ASP A 45 7.08 29.79 16.80
C ASP A 45 7.36 31.26 17.15
N LEU A 46 6.48 31.88 17.95
CA LEU A 46 6.59 33.27 18.35
C LEU A 46 7.52 33.44 19.57
N PRO A 47 8.13 34.63 19.73
CA PRO A 47 8.85 35.00 20.94
C PRO A 47 7.97 34.92 22.20
N THR A 48 8.59 35.01 23.37
CA THR A 48 7.93 34.92 24.69
C THR A 48 6.55 35.58 24.73
N ILE A 49 5.53 34.77 25.02
CA ILE A 49 4.13 35.20 25.08
C ILE A 49 3.72 35.35 26.54
N LYS A 50 3.11 36.48 26.88
CA LYS A 50 2.57 36.77 28.22
C LYS A 50 1.14 37.30 28.10
N ALA A 51 0.33 37.14 29.14
CA ALA A 51 -0.98 37.77 29.18
C ALA A 51 -0.83 39.30 29.02
N ALA A 52 -1.64 39.90 28.14
CA ALA A 52 -1.63 41.34 27.91
C ALA A 52 -2.67 42.04 28.81
N GLN A 53 -2.58 43.38 28.84
CA GLN A 53 -3.67 44.20 29.35
C GLN A 53 -4.73 44.39 28.27
N TYR A 54 -5.99 44.54 28.70
CA TYR A 54 -7.11 44.86 27.82
C TYR A 54 -6.76 46.03 26.88
N PRO A 55 -7.06 45.96 25.57
CA PRO A 55 -8.01 45.03 24.92
C PRO A 55 -7.42 43.72 24.38
N HIS A 56 -6.14 43.43 24.63
CA HIS A 56 -5.47 42.29 23.99
C HIS A 56 -5.40 41.05 24.88
N ASP A 57 -5.40 39.86 24.27
CA ASP A 57 -5.28 38.60 25.03
C ASP A 57 -3.84 38.34 25.47
N TYR A 58 -2.90 38.44 24.53
CA TYR A 58 -1.48 38.18 24.79
C TYR A 58 -0.55 39.22 24.17
N ALA A 59 0.54 39.51 24.86
CA ALA A 59 1.68 40.26 24.37
C ALA A 59 2.74 39.29 23.86
N VAL A 60 3.27 39.55 22.65
CA VAL A 60 4.35 38.79 22.03
C VAL A 60 5.62 39.62 22.14
N GLY A 61 6.47 39.30 23.12
CA GLY A 61 7.66 40.09 23.45
C GLY A 61 7.37 41.59 23.48
N ASP A 62 8.24 42.35 22.81
CA ASP A 62 8.08 43.79 22.62
C ASP A 62 7.52 44.17 21.24
N CYS A 63 7.18 43.20 20.38
CA CYS A 63 6.85 43.43 18.97
C CYS A 63 5.36 43.51 18.65
N GLY A 64 4.46 42.98 19.49
CA GLY A 64 3.04 42.95 19.14
C GLY A 64 2.12 42.29 20.15
N TYR A 65 0.89 42.05 19.70
CA TYR A 65 -0.19 41.41 20.45
C TYR A 65 -0.84 40.29 19.64
N LEU A 66 -1.45 39.34 20.34
CA LEU A 66 -2.32 38.31 19.77
C LEU A 66 -3.73 38.45 20.36
N ASP A 67 -4.72 38.43 19.49
CA ASP A 67 -6.13 38.43 19.85
C ASP A 67 -6.79 37.19 19.23
N TYR A 68 -7.47 36.39 20.05
CA TYR A 68 -8.11 35.16 19.59
C TYR A 68 -9.37 35.46 18.77
N ASP A 69 -9.41 34.97 17.54
CA ASP A 69 -10.59 35.00 16.70
C ASP A 69 -11.31 33.65 16.79
N SER A 70 -12.41 33.62 17.56
CA SER A 70 -13.20 32.40 17.78
C SER A 70 -13.88 31.87 16.53
N GLN A 71 -14.10 32.70 15.50
CA GLN A 71 -14.67 32.25 14.23
C GLN A 71 -13.64 31.50 13.40
N LEU A 72 -12.36 31.88 13.49
CA LEU A 72 -11.26 31.20 12.81
C LEU A 72 -10.67 30.04 13.60
N GLY A 73 -10.82 30.06 14.94
CA GLY A 73 -10.08 29.16 15.82
C GLY A 73 -8.57 29.46 15.85
N ALA A 74 -8.19 30.71 15.56
CA ALA A 74 -6.80 31.15 15.38
C ALA A 74 -6.59 32.54 16.00
N TYR A 75 -5.34 32.96 16.14
CA TYR A 75 -5.01 34.29 16.64
C TYR A 75 -4.74 35.28 15.50
N ILE A 76 -5.10 36.54 15.71
CA ILE A 76 -4.70 37.66 14.86
C ILE A 76 -3.53 38.38 15.53
N PHE A 77 -2.42 38.50 14.82
CA PHE A 77 -1.27 39.27 15.27
C PHE A 77 -1.39 40.74 14.87
N THR A 78 -1.20 41.62 15.85
CA THR A 78 -1.15 43.07 15.65
C THR A 78 0.21 43.59 16.09
N GLN A 79 0.97 44.17 15.16
CA GLN A 79 2.29 44.73 15.42
C GLN A 79 2.18 46.05 16.22
N LYS A 80 3.10 46.26 17.17
CA LYS A 80 3.23 47.56 17.85
C LYS A 80 3.87 48.59 16.91
N PRO A 81 3.39 49.85 16.90
CA PRO A 81 3.98 50.90 16.07
C PRO A 81 5.48 51.09 16.36
N GLY A 82 6.30 51.15 15.30
CA GLY A 82 7.74 51.40 15.40
C GLY A 82 8.60 50.23 15.88
N THR A 83 8.03 49.02 15.97
CA THR A 83 8.76 47.79 16.33
C THR A 83 8.93 46.89 15.12
N ASP A 84 9.95 46.03 15.09
CA ASP A 84 10.14 45.06 14.01
C ASP A 84 9.28 43.81 14.20
N LEU A 85 8.90 43.17 13.09
CA LEU A 85 8.23 41.87 13.13
C LEU A 85 9.17 40.79 13.70
N PRO A 86 8.62 39.81 14.45
CA PRO A 86 9.36 38.59 14.77
C PRO A 86 9.96 37.96 13.51
N LYS A 87 11.14 37.33 13.63
CA LYS A 87 11.82 36.68 12.50
C LYS A 87 10.92 35.69 11.75
N VAL A 88 10.08 34.93 12.46
CA VAL A 88 9.13 33.99 11.85
C VAL A 88 8.06 34.69 10.99
N LEU A 89 7.68 35.92 11.36
CA LEU A 89 6.69 36.71 10.62
C LEU A 89 7.31 37.61 9.54
N ALA A 90 8.63 37.78 9.54
CA ALA A 90 9.33 38.57 8.52
C ALA A 90 9.21 37.97 7.12
N HIS A 91 9.02 36.65 7.02
CA HIS A 91 8.78 35.91 5.78
C HIS A 91 7.35 35.35 5.70
N TYR A 92 6.41 36.00 6.40
CA TYR A 92 5.01 35.59 6.38
C TYR A 92 4.45 35.68 4.97
N GLN A 93 3.99 34.54 4.45
CA GLN A 93 3.32 34.48 3.17
C GLN A 93 1.81 34.32 3.37
N PRO A 94 0.98 35.17 2.73
CA PRO A 94 -0.44 34.92 2.62
C PRO A 94 -0.68 33.55 1.99
N LEU A 95 -1.62 32.80 2.53
CA LEU A 95 -1.96 31.49 1.99
C LEU A 95 -2.76 31.65 0.71
N ALA A 96 -2.61 30.68 -0.18
CA ALA A 96 -3.45 30.49 -1.33
C ALA A 96 -3.92 29.02 -1.39
N LEU A 97 -5.17 28.83 -1.82
CA LEU A 97 -5.72 27.50 -2.03
C LEU A 97 -5.28 26.98 -3.39
N GLY A 98 -4.74 25.77 -3.41
CA GLY A 98 -4.35 25.06 -4.61
C GLY A 98 -5.08 23.74 -4.80
N GLU A 99 -5.02 23.26 -6.03
CA GLU A 99 -5.42 21.91 -6.40
C GLU A 99 -4.17 21.19 -6.93
N ALA A 100 -3.99 19.94 -6.51
CA ALA A 100 -2.93 19.08 -7.01
C ALA A 100 -3.48 18.18 -8.11
N THR A 101 -2.75 18.04 -9.21
CA THR A 101 -2.96 16.99 -10.21
C THR A 101 -1.84 15.96 -10.05
N VAL A 102 -2.21 14.75 -9.65
CA VAL A 102 -1.29 13.64 -9.45
C VAL A 102 -1.26 12.78 -10.71
N GLN A 103 -0.13 12.82 -11.40
CA GLN A 103 0.17 12.01 -12.57
C GLN A 103 0.63 10.63 -12.12
N LEU A 104 -0.18 9.62 -12.42
CA LEU A 104 0.05 8.25 -11.98
C LEU A 104 1.22 7.58 -12.70
N ALA A 105 1.49 7.98 -13.95
CA ALA A 105 2.50 7.36 -14.81
C ALA A 105 3.93 7.58 -14.31
N ASN A 106 4.24 8.82 -13.91
CA ASN A 106 5.57 9.26 -13.49
C ASN A 106 5.65 9.54 -11.97
N ARG A 107 4.57 9.29 -11.22
CA ARG A 107 4.49 9.55 -9.78
C ARG A 107 4.85 11.00 -9.44
N GLN A 108 4.21 11.92 -10.14
CA GLN A 108 4.44 13.36 -9.98
C GLN A 108 3.14 14.04 -9.51
N ALA A 109 3.24 15.02 -8.61
CA ALA A 109 2.12 15.88 -8.27
C ALA A 109 2.46 17.31 -8.70
N THR A 110 1.59 17.90 -9.52
CA THR A 110 1.71 19.28 -9.97
C THR A 110 0.62 20.10 -9.33
N ILE A 111 1.00 21.17 -8.64
CA ILE A 111 0.10 22.09 -7.97
C ILE A 111 0.16 23.41 -8.70
N ARG A 112 -1.00 23.91 -9.12
CA ARG A 112 -1.11 25.20 -9.80
C ARG A 112 -1.89 26.17 -8.93
N VAL A 113 -1.25 27.30 -8.62
CA VAL A 113 -1.85 28.39 -7.87
C VAL A 113 -1.43 29.70 -8.50
N ASN A 114 -2.41 30.45 -9.01
CA ASN A 114 -2.16 31.68 -9.78
C ASN A 114 -1.15 31.40 -10.93
N ASP A 115 -0.03 32.12 -10.96
CA ASP A 115 1.04 31.96 -11.96
C ASP A 115 2.16 31.02 -11.48
N THR A 116 2.00 30.34 -10.34
CA THR A 116 3.02 29.45 -9.76
C THR A 116 2.65 27.98 -9.99
N GLU A 117 3.61 27.21 -10.49
CA GLU A 117 3.53 25.76 -10.60
C GLU A 117 4.57 25.12 -9.68
N ILE A 118 4.10 24.27 -8.75
CA ILE A 118 4.94 23.52 -7.82
C ILE A 118 4.85 22.04 -8.21
N THR A 119 6.00 21.38 -8.30
CA THR A 119 6.08 19.96 -8.69
C THR A 119 6.74 19.14 -7.59
N PHE A 120 6.08 18.06 -7.18
CA PHE A 120 6.65 16.99 -6.36
C PHE A 120 6.90 15.76 -7.22
N THR A 121 8.03 15.09 -7.00
CA THR A 121 8.39 13.82 -7.66
C THR A 121 8.42 12.69 -6.64
N GLY A 122 8.28 11.45 -7.10
CA GLY A 122 8.31 10.27 -6.21
C GLY A 122 7.04 10.09 -5.37
N VAL A 123 5.94 10.72 -5.77
CA VAL A 123 4.66 10.71 -5.05
C VAL A 123 4.21 9.26 -4.80
N PRO A 124 3.85 8.89 -3.57
CA PRO A 124 3.35 7.56 -3.25
C PRO A 124 1.89 7.43 -3.70
N VAL A 125 1.68 7.23 -5.01
CA VAL A 125 0.35 7.14 -5.65
C VAL A 125 -0.51 5.96 -5.19
N TRP A 126 0.03 5.13 -4.30
CA TRP A 126 -0.65 4.02 -3.66
C TRP A 126 -1.19 4.33 -2.26
N GLU A 127 -0.79 5.45 -1.65
CA GLU A 127 -1.35 5.88 -0.38
C GLU A 127 -2.78 6.39 -0.56
N PRO A 128 -3.65 6.28 0.46
CA PRO A 128 -4.95 6.92 0.45
C PRO A 128 -4.83 8.42 0.17
N ALA A 129 -5.76 8.97 -0.62
CA ALA A 129 -5.73 10.37 -1.04
C ALA A 129 -5.61 11.37 0.13
N TYR A 130 -6.22 11.06 1.28
CA TYR A 130 -6.11 11.88 2.50
C TYR A 130 -4.68 11.92 3.06
N ASN A 131 -3.97 10.78 3.09
CA ASN A 131 -2.57 10.71 3.53
C ASN A 131 -1.70 11.53 2.58
N LEU A 132 -1.92 11.34 1.27
CA LEU A 132 -1.19 12.05 0.25
C LEU A 132 -1.41 13.57 0.33
N LEU A 133 -2.65 14.02 0.56
CA LEU A 133 -2.96 15.44 0.75
C LEU A 133 -2.21 16.02 1.96
N LYS A 134 -2.19 15.28 3.08
CA LYS A 134 -1.47 15.67 4.30
C LYS A 134 0.03 15.76 4.07
N GLU A 135 0.62 14.80 3.37
CA GLU A 135 2.05 14.78 3.03
C GLU A 135 2.41 15.97 2.13
N ILE A 136 1.66 16.19 1.04
CA ILE A 136 1.84 17.34 0.14
C ILE A 136 1.80 18.66 0.93
N ASN A 137 0.79 18.85 1.78
CA ASN A 137 0.66 20.08 2.56
C ASN A 137 1.78 20.25 3.60
N SER A 138 2.26 19.16 4.19
CA SER A 138 3.39 19.20 5.13
C SER A 138 4.67 19.66 4.44
N GLU A 139 4.94 19.16 3.23
CA GLU A 139 6.11 19.57 2.45
C GLU A 139 5.98 21.01 1.92
N LEU A 140 4.78 21.45 1.50
CA LEU A 140 4.53 22.85 1.14
C LEU A 140 4.75 23.82 2.31
N ALA A 141 4.28 23.45 3.51
CA ALA A 141 4.50 24.21 4.72
C ALA A 141 5.99 24.29 5.06
N ARG A 142 6.71 23.15 4.98
CA ARG A 142 8.15 23.08 5.21
C ARG A 142 8.95 23.95 4.24
N ALA A 143 8.52 24.02 2.97
CA ALA A 143 9.11 24.88 1.96
C ALA A 143 8.69 26.36 2.10
N ASN A 144 7.80 26.70 3.04
CA ASN A 144 7.16 28.01 3.18
C ASN A 144 6.56 28.51 1.85
N ALA A 145 5.89 27.62 1.12
CA ALA A 145 5.39 27.89 -0.23
C ALA A 145 4.15 28.80 -0.28
N GLY A 146 3.53 29.09 0.86
CA GLY A 146 2.30 29.89 0.91
C GLY A 146 1.08 29.22 0.25
N VAL A 147 1.13 27.91 0.01
CA VAL A 147 0.08 27.15 -0.68
C VAL A 147 -0.44 26.03 0.22
N ILE A 148 -1.77 25.88 0.26
CA ILE A 148 -2.44 24.72 0.83
C ILE A 148 -3.31 24.05 -0.23
N VAL A 149 -3.05 22.78 -0.46
CA VAL A 149 -3.82 21.92 -1.35
C VAL A 149 -5.02 21.39 -0.59
N TRP A 150 -6.20 21.52 -1.18
CA TRP A 150 -7.45 20.98 -0.61
C TRP A 150 -8.10 19.90 -1.49
N LYS A 151 -7.60 19.72 -2.71
CA LYS A 151 -8.13 18.81 -3.70
C LYS A 151 -7.01 18.07 -4.45
N ILE A 152 -7.21 16.78 -4.66
CA ILE A 152 -6.39 15.94 -5.53
C ILE A 152 -7.21 15.50 -6.73
N ASN A 153 -6.73 15.85 -7.92
CA ASN A 153 -7.18 15.33 -9.20
C ASN A 153 -6.20 14.25 -9.65
N TRP A 154 -6.70 13.17 -10.25
CA TRP A 154 -5.88 12.08 -10.75
C TRP A 154 -5.73 12.19 -12.27
N ASP A 155 -4.48 12.17 -12.74
CA ASP A 155 -4.16 12.05 -14.16
C ASP A 155 -3.65 10.63 -14.43
N GLU A 156 -4.52 9.84 -15.05
CA GLU A 156 -4.28 8.46 -15.41
C GLU A 156 -3.64 8.32 -16.80
N GLN A 157 -3.42 9.43 -17.53
CA GLN A 157 -2.86 9.36 -18.88
C GLN A 157 -1.46 8.74 -18.87
N GLY A 158 -1.27 7.73 -19.73
CA GLY A 158 -0.02 6.98 -19.82
C GLY A 158 0.31 6.12 -18.61
N ALA A 159 -0.58 6.04 -17.60
CA ALA A 159 -0.40 5.14 -16.48
C ALA A 159 -0.76 3.73 -16.93
N ASP A 160 0.23 2.83 -16.88
CA ASP A 160 0.02 1.42 -17.17
C ASP A 160 -0.62 0.73 -15.95
N LEU A 161 -1.88 1.10 -15.66
CA LEU A 161 -2.66 0.55 -14.55
C LEU A 161 -2.96 -0.94 -14.73
N GLN A 162 -2.96 -1.42 -15.98
CA GLN A 162 -3.24 -2.80 -16.31
C GLN A 162 -2.06 -3.73 -16.03
N ASN A 163 -0.81 -3.27 -16.19
CA ASN A 163 0.38 -4.08 -15.90
C ASN A 163 0.96 -3.87 -14.50
N ARG A 164 0.26 -3.18 -13.59
CA ARG A 164 0.69 -3.12 -12.18
C ARG A 164 0.53 -4.48 -11.51
N LEU A 165 1.53 -4.89 -10.74
CA LEU A 165 1.46 -6.06 -9.86
C LEU A 165 0.29 -5.96 -8.87
N PHE A 166 0.02 -4.75 -8.37
CA PHE A 166 -1.09 -4.48 -7.44
C PHE A 166 -1.85 -3.24 -7.87
N GLN A 167 -3.16 -3.28 -7.73
CA GLN A 167 -4.03 -2.14 -8.01
C GLN A 167 -3.98 -1.08 -6.89
N GLY A 168 -3.74 -1.51 -5.65
CA GLY A 168 -3.55 -0.65 -4.48
C GLY A 168 -2.09 -0.57 -4.01
N ALA A 169 -1.91 -0.35 -2.72
CA ALA A 169 -0.59 -0.39 -2.09
C ALA A 169 0.04 -1.79 -2.18
N ALA A 170 1.35 -1.81 -2.41
CA ALA A 170 2.12 -3.04 -2.35
C ALA A 170 1.86 -3.72 -1.00
N PRO A 171 1.36 -4.97 -0.99
CA PRO A 171 1.11 -5.70 0.24
C PRO A 171 2.39 -5.81 1.05
N ARG A 172 2.23 -5.91 2.38
CA ARG A 172 3.37 -5.99 3.30
C ARG A 172 3.27 -7.25 4.13
N LEU A 173 4.38 -7.94 4.31
CA LEU A 173 4.47 -9.05 5.25
C LEU A 173 5.29 -8.58 6.45
N ARG A 174 4.76 -8.78 7.66
CA ARG A 174 5.46 -8.39 8.89
C ARG A 174 5.42 -9.49 9.94
N ASN A 175 6.44 -9.47 10.78
CA ASN A 175 6.44 -10.14 12.08
C ASN A 175 6.63 -9.06 13.17
N GLY A 176 6.87 -9.48 14.41
CA GLY A 176 7.10 -8.54 15.52
C GLY A 176 8.40 -7.71 15.45
N GLN A 177 9.25 -7.90 14.44
CA GLN A 177 10.59 -7.31 14.36
C GLN A 177 10.92 -6.67 13.00
N ALA A 178 10.23 -7.08 11.93
CA ALA A 178 10.54 -6.70 10.56
C ALA A 178 9.27 -6.59 9.72
N LEU A 179 9.34 -5.74 8.70
CA LEU A 179 8.34 -5.55 7.67
C LEU A 179 9.03 -5.53 6.31
N VAL A 180 8.46 -6.25 5.35
CA VAL A 180 8.92 -6.32 3.96
C VAL A 180 7.75 -6.06 3.03
N HIS A 181 8.04 -5.55 1.83
CA HIS A 181 7.04 -5.38 0.78
C HIS A 181 6.94 -6.66 -0.06
N LEU A 182 5.79 -6.94 -0.64
CA LEU A 182 5.56 -8.12 -1.44
C LEU A 182 5.47 -7.79 -2.94
N THR A 183 6.01 -8.67 -3.78
CA THR A 183 5.80 -8.71 -5.23
C THR A 183 4.67 -9.67 -5.60
N GLY A 184 4.37 -10.63 -4.73
CA GLY A 184 3.18 -11.47 -4.79
C GLY A 184 3.10 -12.41 -3.59
N PHE A 185 1.93 -13.03 -3.43
CA PHE A 185 1.70 -14.01 -2.36
C PHE A 185 0.65 -15.05 -2.75
N ALA A 186 0.66 -16.18 -2.04
CA ALA A 186 -0.40 -17.17 -2.07
C ALA A 186 -0.62 -17.77 -0.68
N TYR A 187 -1.86 -17.84 -0.20
CA TYR A 187 -2.21 -18.56 1.04
C TYR A 187 -3.52 -19.33 0.89
N ASP A 188 -3.70 -20.40 1.67
CA ASP A 188 -4.90 -21.25 1.59
C ASP A 188 -6.04 -20.80 2.51
N GLU A 189 -7.17 -21.52 2.47
CA GLU A 189 -8.35 -21.19 3.27
C GLU A 189 -8.12 -21.28 4.79
N ASP A 190 -7.09 -22.02 5.23
CA ASP A 190 -6.68 -22.12 6.63
C ASP A 190 -5.67 -21.02 7.00
N HIS A 191 -5.50 -20.02 6.13
CA HIS A 191 -4.52 -18.94 6.24
C HIS A 191 -3.07 -19.42 6.30
N THR A 192 -2.78 -20.55 5.68
CA THR A 192 -1.42 -21.07 5.57
C THR A 192 -0.71 -20.42 4.40
N LEU A 193 0.40 -19.73 4.66
CA LEU A 193 1.18 -19.08 3.61
C LEU A 193 1.90 -20.14 2.75
N VAL A 194 1.63 -20.16 1.45
CA VAL A 194 2.27 -21.10 0.50
C VAL A 194 3.41 -20.42 -0.25
N TYR A 195 3.26 -19.14 -0.58
CA TYR A 195 4.23 -18.37 -1.33
C TYR A 195 4.27 -16.90 -0.90
N ALA A 196 5.46 -16.33 -0.84
CA ALA A 196 5.67 -14.89 -0.73
C ALA A 196 6.90 -14.46 -1.54
N GLY A 197 6.71 -13.65 -2.58
CA GLY A 197 7.77 -12.87 -3.20
C GLY A 197 7.95 -11.59 -2.41
N ALA A 198 9.12 -11.37 -1.81
CA ALA A 198 9.35 -10.30 -0.83
C ALA A 198 10.57 -9.44 -1.16
N VAL A 199 10.43 -8.12 -0.99
CA VAL A 199 11.47 -7.12 -1.20
C VAL A 199 11.74 -6.37 0.10
N GLY A 200 13.01 -6.23 0.44
CA GLY A 200 13.44 -5.42 1.58
C GLY A 200 14.93 -5.52 1.86
N TYR A 201 15.35 -4.93 2.98
CA TYR A 201 16.71 -5.11 3.48
C TYR A 201 16.97 -6.57 3.84
N LYS A 202 18.21 -7.03 3.64
CA LYS A 202 18.62 -8.41 3.92
C LYS A 202 18.27 -8.86 5.34
N THR A 203 18.46 -7.98 6.33
CA THR A 203 18.14 -8.26 7.74
C THR A 203 16.64 -8.45 7.97
N SER A 204 15.79 -7.65 7.32
CA SER A 204 14.33 -7.79 7.39
C SER A 204 13.87 -9.11 6.76
N LEU A 205 14.43 -9.46 5.60
CA LEU A 205 14.13 -10.71 4.91
C LEU A 205 14.56 -11.94 5.74
N GLU A 206 15.76 -11.94 6.31
CA GLU A 206 16.21 -13.03 7.20
C GLU A 206 15.32 -13.14 8.45
N SER A 207 14.81 -12.03 8.98
CA SER A 207 13.85 -12.05 10.11
C SER A 207 12.54 -12.75 9.73
N ILE A 208 11.99 -12.43 8.55
CA ILE A 208 10.78 -13.08 8.02
C ILE A 208 11.04 -14.58 7.80
N ARG A 209 12.16 -14.93 7.17
CA ARG A 209 12.60 -16.32 6.98
C ARG A 209 12.68 -17.08 8.30
N ALA A 210 13.30 -16.50 9.34
CA ALA A 210 13.41 -17.13 10.65
C ALA A 210 12.03 -17.38 11.28
N THR A 211 11.07 -16.48 11.04
CA THR A 211 9.67 -16.66 11.49
C THR A 211 9.00 -17.83 10.75
N LEU A 212 9.16 -17.92 9.42
CA LEU A 212 8.65 -19.03 8.61
C LEU A 212 9.23 -20.38 9.08
N MET A 213 10.54 -20.46 9.28
CA MET A 213 11.24 -21.69 9.68
C MET A 213 10.96 -22.12 11.13
N THR A 214 10.37 -21.24 11.95
CA THR A 214 10.01 -21.54 13.35
C THR A 214 8.50 -21.66 13.55
N SER A 215 7.73 -21.72 12.46
CA SER A 215 6.26 -21.86 12.50
C SER A 215 5.57 -20.79 13.34
N LYS A 216 6.14 -19.59 13.37
CA LYS A 216 5.57 -18.44 14.08
C LYS A 216 4.60 -17.68 13.18
N PRO A 217 3.56 -17.05 13.74
CA PRO A 217 2.58 -16.33 12.95
C PRO A 217 3.20 -15.10 12.27
N LEU A 218 2.70 -14.82 11.07
CA LEU A 218 2.99 -13.62 10.29
C LEU A 218 1.72 -12.79 10.11
N THR A 219 1.86 -11.51 9.82
CA THR A 219 0.74 -10.65 9.43
C THR A 219 0.98 -10.14 8.02
N LEU A 220 0.07 -10.47 7.12
CA LEU A 220 -0.05 -9.87 5.81
C LEU A 220 -0.94 -8.65 5.91
N VAL A 221 -0.44 -7.50 5.47
CA VAL A 221 -1.21 -6.26 5.34
C VAL A 221 -1.54 -6.07 3.86
N HIS A 222 -2.81 -6.23 3.50
CA HIS A 222 -3.29 -6.12 2.13
C HIS A 222 -4.61 -5.34 2.11
N ASP A 223 -4.73 -4.33 1.23
CA ASP A 223 -5.93 -3.48 1.14
C ASP A 223 -6.42 -2.92 2.48
N GLN A 224 -5.49 -2.49 3.33
CA GLN A 224 -5.72 -1.97 4.69
C GLN A 224 -6.31 -2.99 5.69
N GLN A 225 -6.26 -4.28 5.36
CA GLN A 225 -6.66 -5.37 6.24
C GLN A 225 -5.44 -6.16 6.70
N ASP A 226 -5.46 -6.54 7.97
CA ASP A 226 -4.47 -7.44 8.57
C ASP A 226 -5.00 -8.87 8.48
N VAL A 227 -4.25 -9.73 7.79
CA VAL A 227 -4.50 -11.17 7.68
C VAL A 227 -3.41 -11.90 8.46
N TYR A 228 -3.81 -12.69 9.45
CA TYR A 228 -2.89 -13.51 10.25
C TYR A 228 -2.63 -14.81 9.51
N LEU A 229 -1.36 -15.11 9.27
CA LEU A 229 -0.92 -16.26 8.51
C LEU A 229 -0.13 -17.23 9.38
N SER A 230 -0.40 -18.52 9.20
CA SER A 230 0.45 -19.61 9.66
C SER A 230 1.48 -19.95 8.58
N SER A 231 2.53 -20.68 8.97
CA SER A 231 3.55 -21.16 8.03
C SER A 231 3.66 -22.68 8.05
N LEU A 232 4.04 -23.24 6.91
CA LEU A 232 4.37 -24.64 6.75
C LEU A 232 5.75 -24.97 7.33
N ASP A 233 6.03 -26.25 7.42
CA ASP A 233 7.19 -26.83 8.09
C ASP A 233 8.51 -26.41 7.41
N ARG A 234 8.47 -26.19 6.09
CA ARG A 234 9.67 -25.89 5.29
C ARG A 234 9.38 -25.02 4.09
N TYR A 235 10.22 -24.00 3.92
CA TYR A 235 10.26 -23.16 2.73
C TYR A 235 11.63 -23.27 2.06
N GLU A 236 11.62 -23.34 0.74
CA GLU A 236 12.81 -23.07 -0.08
C GLU A 236 12.86 -21.58 -0.42
N GLN A 237 14.07 -21.09 -0.70
CA GLN A 237 14.27 -19.67 -0.97
C GLN A 237 15.30 -19.40 -2.07
N VAL A 238 15.07 -18.33 -2.83
CA VAL A 238 16.01 -17.80 -3.83
C VAL A 238 16.18 -16.31 -3.62
N TRP A 239 17.43 -15.83 -3.59
CA TRP A 239 17.78 -14.43 -3.36
C TRP A 239 18.28 -13.78 -4.64
N GLN A 240 17.83 -12.55 -4.89
CA GLN A 240 18.32 -11.70 -5.95
C GLN A 240 18.64 -10.31 -5.37
N ALA A 241 19.90 -9.89 -5.47
CA ALA A 241 20.27 -8.53 -5.07
C ALA A 241 19.65 -7.52 -6.05
N LEU A 242 19.09 -6.42 -5.51
CA LEU A 242 18.59 -5.32 -6.33
C LEU A 242 19.73 -4.36 -6.69
N PRO A 243 19.60 -3.58 -7.79
CA PRO A 243 20.65 -2.66 -8.24
C PRO A 243 21.12 -1.63 -7.20
N GLU A 244 20.28 -1.31 -6.21
CA GLU A 244 20.57 -0.35 -5.13
C GLU A 244 21.43 -0.95 -3.98
N TYR A 245 21.94 -2.18 -4.15
CA TYR A 245 22.86 -2.95 -3.27
C TYR A 245 22.42 -3.22 -1.83
N THR A 246 21.51 -2.44 -1.26
CA THR A 246 21.04 -2.56 0.12
C THR A 246 19.78 -3.42 0.24
N SER A 247 19.00 -3.50 -0.83
CA SER A 247 17.75 -4.27 -0.90
C SER A 247 17.93 -5.55 -1.71
N HIS A 248 17.16 -6.57 -1.34
CA HIS A 248 17.10 -7.84 -2.04
C HIS A 248 15.65 -8.18 -2.35
N HIS A 249 15.45 -8.95 -3.40
CA HIS A 249 14.22 -9.69 -3.66
C HIS A 249 14.45 -11.15 -3.24
N THR A 250 13.46 -11.76 -2.61
CA THR A 250 13.49 -13.15 -2.18
C THR A 250 12.15 -13.80 -2.39
N ALA A 251 12.13 -14.97 -3.01
CA ALA A 251 10.96 -15.82 -3.06
C ALA A 251 11.04 -16.82 -1.89
N TYR A 252 9.99 -16.88 -1.07
CA TYR A 252 9.75 -17.96 -0.12
C TYR A 252 8.66 -18.86 -0.70
N VAL A 253 8.98 -20.12 -0.96
CA VAL A 253 8.04 -21.08 -1.54
C VAL A 253 7.96 -22.30 -0.63
N ALA A 254 6.76 -22.66 -0.20
CA ALA A 254 6.55 -23.86 0.59
C ALA A 254 7.05 -25.08 -0.18
N ARG A 255 7.72 -26.00 0.52
CA ARG A 255 8.29 -27.21 -0.07
C ARG A 255 7.23 -28.00 -0.87
N GLN A 256 6.02 -28.10 -0.35
CA GLN A 256 4.89 -28.82 -0.97
C GLN A 256 4.39 -28.19 -2.30
N ALA A 257 4.84 -26.98 -2.62
CA ALA A 257 4.54 -26.31 -3.89
C ALA A 257 5.62 -26.54 -4.97
N LEU A 258 6.71 -27.23 -4.64
CA LEU A 258 7.87 -27.39 -5.51
C LEU A 258 7.97 -28.78 -6.13
N PRO A 259 8.41 -28.88 -7.40
CA PRO A 259 8.72 -30.16 -8.05
C PRO A 259 9.79 -30.97 -7.35
N GLY A 260 9.55 -32.27 -7.20
CA GLY A 260 10.47 -33.26 -6.62
C GLY A 260 10.68 -33.09 -5.12
N LYS A 261 9.83 -32.31 -4.45
CA LYS A 261 10.01 -31.92 -3.06
C LYS A 261 8.87 -32.39 -2.17
N TRP A 262 7.92 -33.17 -2.68
CA TRP A 262 6.84 -33.77 -1.90
C TRP A 262 7.30 -34.89 -0.96
N ASP A 263 6.58 -35.12 0.14
CA ASP A 263 6.75 -36.26 1.07
C ASP A 263 5.45 -37.10 1.13
N PRO A 264 5.53 -38.45 1.12
CA PRO A 264 4.38 -39.34 1.34
C PRO A 264 3.45 -38.98 2.49
N GLU A 265 3.96 -38.38 3.56
CA GLU A 265 3.15 -37.97 4.71
C GLU A 265 2.41 -36.65 4.50
N ASP A 266 2.73 -35.87 3.46
CA ASP A 266 2.06 -34.60 3.18
C ASP A 266 0.58 -34.83 2.83
N PRO A 267 -0.36 -34.23 3.58
CA PRO A 267 -1.80 -34.35 3.29
C PRO A 267 -2.22 -33.52 2.06
N TYR A 268 -1.41 -32.53 1.71
CA TYR A 268 -1.68 -31.56 0.65
C TYR A 268 -0.45 -31.31 -0.23
N GLY A 269 -0.70 -31.13 -1.52
CA GLY A 269 0.24 -30.55 -2.47
C GLY A 269 -0.26 -29.18 -2.92
N TYR A 270 0.64 -28.31 -3.39
CA TYR A 270 0.24 -27.00 -3.91
C TYR A 270 0.70 -26.81 -5.36
N LEU A 271 -0.10 -26.10 -6.12
CA LEU A 271 0.19 -25.70 -7.50
C LEU A 271 0.12 -24.18 -7.58
N LEU A 272 1.18 -23.55 -8.09
CA LEU A 272 1.29 -22.10 -8.24
C LEU A 272 1.57 -21.75 -9.70
N VAL A 273 0.94 -20.69 -10.19
CA VAL A 273 1.15 -20.15 -11.54
C VAL A 273 1.52 -18.68 -11.43
N PHE A 274 2.65 -18.30 -12.02
CA PHE A 274 3.23 -16.97 -11.91
C PHE A 274 3.05 -16.14 -13.18
N GLN A 275 3.28 -14.83 -13.09
CA GLN A 275 3.07 -13.86 -14.18
C GLN A 275 3.91 -14.11 -15.44
N SER A 276 4.96 -14.92 -15.37
CA SER A 276 5.81 -15.23 -16.54
C SER A 276 5.11 -16.06 -17.64
N THR A 277 3.86 -16.48 -17.43
CA THR A 277 3.07 -17.20 -18.44
C THR A 277 2.01 -16.31 -19.07
N ASP A 278 1.93 -16.33 -20.40
CA ASP A 278 0.90 -15.62 -21.15
C ASP A 278 -0.48 -16.29 -21.02
N GLU A 279 -0.50 -17.60 -20.68
CA GLU A 279 -1.72 -18.40 -20.59
C GLU A 279 -1.84 -19.14 -19.24
N PRO A 280 -2.20 -18.42 -18.14
CA PRO A 280 -2.18 -18.98 -16.78
C PRO A 280 -3.08 -20.21 -16.59
N LYS A 281 -4.18 -20.30 -17.35
CA LYS A 281 -5.09 -21.45 -17.31
C LYS A 281 -4.47 -22.68 -17.97
N GLN A 282 -3.81 -22.52 -19.11
CA GLN A 282 -3.14 -23.63 -19.78
C GLN A 282 -1.96 -24.12 -18.94
N GLU A 283 -1.19 -23.21 -18.36
CA GLU A 283 -0.06 -23.56 -17.50
C GLU A 283 -0.52 -24.31 -16.24
N MET A 284 -1.63 -23.89 -15.62
CA MET A 284 -2.26 -24.63 -14.53
C MET A 284 -2.61 -26.07 -14.95
N LEU A 285 -3.28 -26.24 -16.10
CA LEU A 285 -3.72 -27.55 -16.58
C LEU A 285 -2.54 -28.44 -16.99
N ARG A 286 -1.42 -27.86 -17.43
CA ARG A 286 -0.16 -28.57 -17.72
C ARG A 286 0.51 -29.04 -16.43
N LEU A 287 0.59 -28.18 -15.42
CA LEU A 287 1.23 -28.49 -14.13
C LEU A 287 0.42 -29.49 -13.30
N PHE A 288 -0.90 -29.48 -13.40
CA PHE A 288 -1.79 -30.32 -12.60
C PHE A 288 -1.50 -31.83 -12.68
N PRO A 289 -1.48 -32.48 -13.86
CA PRO A 289 -1.15 -33.90 -13.96
C PRO A 289 0.29 -34.18 -13.52
N GLU A 290 1.25 -33.27 -13.73
CA GLU A 290 2.62 -33.42 -13.23
C GLU A 290 2.66 -33.49 -11.70
N ARG A 291 1.89 -32.64 -11.01
CA ARG A 291 1.77 -32.68 -9.54
C ARG A 291 1.16 -34.00 -9.06
N LEU A 292 0.11 -34.49 -9.74
CA LEU A 292 -0.54 -35.75 -9.34
C LEU A 292 0.36 -36.96 -9.60
N LYS A 293 1.04 -37.02 -10.75
CA LYS A 293 2.02 -38.09 -11.06
C LYS A 293 3.16 -38.16 -10.06
N GLU A 294 3.56 -37.01 -9.51
CA GLU A 294 4.61 -36.95 -8.49
C GLU A 294 4.12 -37.46 -7.13
N ALA A 295 2.89 -37.12 -6.74
CA ALA A 295 2.38 -37.35 -5.39
C ALA A 295 1.51 -38.60 -5.23
N LEU A 296 0.98 -39.16 -6.32
CA LEU A 296 0.06 -40.30 -6.29
C LEU A 296 0.68 -41.49 -7.02
N GLU A 297 0.49 -42.68 -6.45
CA GLU A 297 0.87 -43.96 -7.08
C GLU A 297 -0.19 -44.42 -8.11
N ILE A 298 -0.80 -43.48 -8.83
CA ILE A 298 -1.86 -43.74 -9.81
C ILE A 298 -1.38 -43.21 -11.17
N PRO A 299 -1.48 -44.00 -12.26
CA PRO A 299 -1.16 -43.50 -13.59
C PRO A 299 -2.18 -42.43 -13.98
N VAL A 300 -1.72 -41.17 -14.10
CA VAL A 300 -2.52 -40.05 -14.60
C VAL A 300 -2.01 -39.68 -15.98
N LEU A 301 -2.89 -39.61 -16.99
CA LEU A 301 -2.54 -39.16 -18.35
C LEU A 301 -2.70 -37.64 -18.48
N ASP A 302 -1.88 -37.01 -19.33
CA ASP A 302 -1.92 -35.55 -19.52
C ASP A 302 -3.24 -35.09 -20.16
N ASP A 303 -3.79 -35.91 -21.06
CA ASP A 303 -5.06 -35.66 -21.74
C ASP A 303 -6.26 -35.67 -20.78
N TRP A 304 -6.12 -36.22 -19.57
CA TRP A 304 -7.16 -36.19 -18.54
C TRP A 304 -7.26 -34.86 -17.82
N SER A 305 -6.26 -33.98 -17.97
CA SER A 305 -6.09 -32.75 -17.18
C SER A 305 -7.37 -31.93 -17.04
N VAL A 306 -8.05 -31.62 -18.14
CA VAL A 306 -9.28 -30.79 -18.14
C VAL A 306 -10.44 -31.47 -17.41
N ALA A 307 -10.73 -32.74 -17.76
CA ALA A 307 -11.86 -33.47 -17.20
C ALA A 307 -11.63 -33.78 -15.72
N LEU A 308 -10.45 -34.29 -15.37
CA LEU A 308 -10.07 -34.63 -14.01
C LEU A 308 -10.00 -33.39 -13.11
N TRP A 309 -9.50 -32.26 -13.62
CA TRP A 309 -9.51 -31.00 -12.88
C TRP A 309 -10.92 -30.59 -12.48
N LYS A 310 -11.86 -30.63 -13.43
CA LYS A 310 -13.25 -30.27 -13.18
C LYS A 310 -13.88 -31.20 -12.13
N ALA A 311 -13.77 -32.51 -12.34
CA ALA A 311 -14.35 -33.50 -11.43
C ALA A 311 -13.76 -33.40 -10.01
N ALA A 312 -12.43 -33.26 -9.90
CA ALA A 312 -11.74 -33.11 -8.62
C ALA A 312 -12.12 -31.80 -7.90
N LYS A 313 -12.35 -30.71 -8.64
CA LYS A 313 -12.82 -29.45 -8.07
C LYS A 313 -14.27 -29.55 -7.58
N ASP A 314 -15.14 -30.23 -8.34
CA ASP A 314 -16.54 -30.48 -7.95
C ASP A 314 -16.64 -31.34 -6.68
N GLN A 315 -15.73 -32.31 -6.51
CA GLN A 315 -15.60 -33.14 -5.29
C GLN A 315 -14.85 -32.44 -4.14
N GLY A 316 -14.34 -31.23 -4.36
CA GLY A 316 -13.62 -30.46 -3.35
C GLY A 316 -12.19 -30.95 -3.06
N TYR A 317 -11.61 -31.80 -3.92
CA TYR A 317 -10.21 -32.25 -3.81
C TYR A 317 -9.23 -31.13 -4.17
N ILE A 318 -9.72 -30.11 -4.87
CA ILE A 318 -8.97 -28.92 -5.27
C ILE A 318 -9.63 -27.69 -4.68
N ARG A 319 -8.85 -26.86 -3.98
CA ARG A 319 -9.29 -25.56 -3.43
C ARG A 319 -8.44 -24.43 -3.99
N ASP A 320 -9.07 -23.31 -4.28
CA ASP A 320 -8.38 -22.11 -4.75
C ASP A 320 -7.62 -21.45 -3.59
N LEU A 321 -6.39 -21.00 -3.84
CA LEU A 321 -5.65 -20.14 -2.92
C LEU A 321 -6.05 -18.69 -3.11
N VAL A 322 -5.94 -17.89 -2.06
CA VAL A 322 -5.93 -16.43 -2.19
C VAL A 322 -4.58 -16.01 -2.73
N THR A 323 -4.57 -15.32 -3.87
CA THR A 323 -3.35 -14.93 -4.59
C THR A 323 -3.38 -13.48 -5.02
N ALA A 324 -2.21 -12.85 -5.12
CA ALA A 324 -2.05 -11.52 -5.69
C ALA A 324 -0.60 -11.29 -6.17
N GLY A 325 -0.41 -10.24 -6.97
CA GLY A 325 0.90 -9.85 -7.48
C GLY A 325 1.41 -10.78 -8.57
N ASP A 326 2.68 -11.17 -8.46
CA ASP A 326 3.35 -12.05 -9.42
C ASP A 326 2.84 -13.51 -9.39
N CYS A 327 2.06 -13.91 -8.38
CA CYS A 327 1.34 -15.18 -8.34
C CYS A 327 -0.10 -15.00 -8.84
N LEU A 328 -0.37 -15.47 -10.06
CA LEU A 328 -1.64 -15.27 -10.75
C LEU A 328 -2.72 -16.28 -10.35
N LYS A 329 -2.31 -17.53 -10.08
CA LYS A 329 -3.20 -18.61 -9.64
C LYS A 329 -2.48 -19.49 -8.63
N GLY A 330 -3.24 -20.03 -7.70
CA GLY A 330 -2.74 -20.97 -6.71
C GLY A 330 -3.83 -21.96 -6.33
N PHE A 331 -3.46 -23.21 -6.11
CA PHE A 331 -4.41 -24.25 -5.73
C PHE A 331 -3.81 -25.20 -4.70
N ARG A 332 -4.64 -25.64 -3.77
CA ARG A 332 -4.36 -26.72 -2.82
C ARG A 332 -4.98 -28.01 -3.35
N LEU A 333 -4.18 -29.06 -3.43
CA LEU A 333 -4.57 -30.41 -3.84
C LEU A 333 -4.62 -31.31 -2.61
N HIS A 334 -5.77 -31.92 -2.32
CA HIS A 334 -5.89 -32.87 -1.22
C HIS A 334 -5.40 -34.26 -1.65
N LEU A 335 -4.18 -34.62 -1.26
CA LEU A 335 -3.51 -35.82 -1.78
C LEU A 335 -4.01 -37.13 -1.15
N LYS A 336 -4.67 -37.04 0.01
CA LYS A 336 -5.24 -38.20 0.72
C LYS A 336 -6.72 -38.46 0.39
N ALA A 337 -7.31 -37.67 -0.51
CA ALA A 337 -8.65 -37.94 -1.03
C ALA A 337 -8.67 -39.20 -1.92
N ASP A 338 -9.86 -39.71 -2.22
CA ASP A 338 -10.05 -40.94 -3.01
C ASP A 338 -9.87 -40.69 -4.53
N TRP A 339 -8.65 -40.35 -4.93
CA TRP A 339 -8.28 -40.13 -6.32
C TRP A 339 -8.48 -41.38 -7.19
N HIS A 340 -8.27 -42.57 -6.62
CA HIS A 340 -8.46 -43.82 -7.34
C HIS A 340 -9.94 -44.07 -7.64
N GLY A 341 -10.81 -43.87 -6.65
CA GLY A 341 -12.26 -43.95 -6.83
C GLY A 341 -12.76 -42.96 -7.88
N LEU A 342 -12.33 -41.71 -7.80
CA LEU A 342 -12.68 -40.66 -8.77
C LEU A 342 -12.28 -41.05 -10.20
N ILE A 343 -11.03 -41.44 -10.43
CA ILE A 343 -10.54 -41.83 -11.77
C ILE A 343 -11.30 -43.07 -12.28
N THR A 344 -11.57 -44.03 -11.40
CA THR A 344 -12.31 -45.26 -11.75
C THR A 344 -13.75 -44.95 -12.17
N GLU A 345 -14.42 -44.02 -11.50
CA GLU A 345 -15.76 -43.57 -11.86
C GLU A 345 -15.75 -42.85 -13.21
N MET A 346 -14.82 -41.92 -13.41
CA MET A 346 -14.67 -41.18 -14.67
C MET A 346 -14.40 -42.09 -15.87
N LEU A 347 -13.59 -43.14 -15.70
CA LEU A 347 -13.36 -44.17 -16.73
C LEU A 347 -14.63 -44.97 -17.06
N LYS A 348 -15.44 -45.31 -16.04
CA LYS A 348 -16.72 -46.03 -16.26
C LYS A 348 -17.75 -45.17 -16.98
N GLU A 349 -17.73 -43.87 -16.74
CA GLU A 349 -18.61 -42.90 -17.39
C GLU A 349 -18.10 -42.45 -18.77
N GLU A 350 -16.96 -42.99 -19.23
CA GLU A 350 -16.31 -42.62 -20.50
C GLU A 350 -16.00 -41.11 -20.62
N THR A 351 -15.86 -40.43 -19.48
CA THR A 351 -15.46 -39.00 -19.44
C THR A 351 -13.96 -38.80 -19.62
N ILE A 352 -13.18 -39.85 -19.38
CA ILE A 352 -11.75 -40.00 -19.70
C ILE A 352 -11.51 -41.37 -20.31
N THR A 353 -10.44 -41.52 -21.10
CA THR A 353 -10.10 -42.77 -21.82
C THR A 353 -8.67 -43.22 -21.54
N LEU A 354 -8.43 -44.52 -21.57
CA LEU A 354 -7.09 -45.11 -21.40
C LEU A 354 -6.13 -44.81 -22.55
#